data_AF-V5GIX2-F1
#
_entry.id   AF-V5GIX2-F1
#
_cell.length_a   1.000
_cell.length_b   1.000
_cell.length_c   1.000
_cell.angle_alpha   90.00
_cell.angle_beta   90.00
_cell.angle_gamma   90.00
#
_symmetry.space_group_name_H-M   'P 1'
#
loop_
_entity.id
_entity.type
_entity.pdbx_description
1 polymer ?
#
loop_
_entity_poly.entity_id
_entity_poly.type
_entity_poly.pdbx_seq_one_letter_code
_entity_poly.pdbx_strand_id
1 'polypeptide(L)'
;MKTVLLICLILYFGGADCKTHSFHILKHNPPPPKGALKSSVYVSQAYFAQKLDHESNDEITWSQRYFVNTEYFNTTANNVVFVMLGGESAASERWMTYGSWIVSAQKYGALLFQLEHRFYGESRPFSDLATENLRYLSSEQAVADSANFIKAM
;
A
#
# COMPACT_ATOMS: atom_id res chain seq x y z
N MET A 1 32.61 16.57 55.82
CA MET A 1 31.57 17.56 55.45
C MET A 1 31.77 17.92 53.99
N LYS A 2 30.66 17.98 53.25
CA LYS A 2 30.56 18.05 51.79
C LYS A 2 30.96 19.44 51.28
N THR A 3 31.82 19.52 50.27
CA THR A 3 31.84 20.66 49.34
C THR A 3 32.20 20.13 47.97
N VAL A 4 31.19 20.06 47.12
CA VAL A 4 31.25 19.60 45.73
C VAL A 4 31.90 20.70 44.91
N LEU A 5 33.02 20.42 44.26
CA LEU A 5 33.68 21.34 43.34
C LEU A 5 32.93 21.31 42.00
N LEU A 6 32.37 22.46 41.65
CA LEU A 6 31.63 22.72 40.43
C LEU A 6 32.60 22.76 39.22
N ILE A 7 32.55 21.76 38.34
CA ILE A 7 33.28 21.81 37.06
C ILE A 7 32.32 22.37 36.00
N CYS A 8 32.54 23.64 35.66
CA CYS A 8 31.88 24.36 34.58
C CYS A 8 32.55 23.94 33.26
N LEU A 9 31.91 23.06 32.49
CA LEU A 9 32.40 22.65 31.16
C LEU A 9 31.94 23.69 30.13
N ILE A 10 32.83 24.64 29.81
CA ILE A 10 32.64 25.64 28.77
C ILE A 10 32.70 24.96 27.39
N LEU A 11 31.70 25.31 26.58
CA LEU A 11 31.51 24.96 25.19
C LEU A 11 32.77 25.19 24.33
N TYR A 12 33.24 24.15 23.66
CA TYR A 12 33.99 24.29 22.41
C TYR A 12 33.15 23.70 21.28
N PHE A 13 32.53 24.60 20.50
CA PHE A 13 31.95 24.29 19.20
C PHE A 13 33.08 23.87 18.26
N GLY A 14 33.36 22.58 18.19
CA GLY A 14 34.00 21.96 17.04
C GLY A 14 32.90 21.66 16.03
N GLY A 15 32.82 22.46 14.97
CA GLY A 15 31.92 22.21 13.85
C GLY A 15 32.25 20.88 13.19
N ALA A 16 31.54 19.83 13.58
CA ALA A 16 31.30 18.73 12.67
C ALA A 16 30.21 19.22 11.72
N ASP A 17 30.58 19.43 10.46
CA ASP A 17 29.62 19.45 9.36
C ASP A 17 28.83 18.14 9.43
N CYS A 18 27.72 18.17 10.17
CA CYS A 18 26.65 17.21 10.01
C CYS A 18 26.06 17.52 8.65
N LYS A 19 26.69 16.97 7.60
CA LYS A 19 26.04 16.84 6.32
C LYS A 19 24.78 16.07 6.62
N THR A 20 23.66 16.79 6.59
CA THR A 20 22.34 16.24 6.34
C THR A 20 22.50 15.39 5.10
N HIS A 21 22.80 14.11 5.30
CA HIS A 21 22.48 13.10 4.32
C HIS A 21 20.98 13.21 4.20
N SER A 22 20.53 13.94 3.18
CA SER A 22 19.20 13.77 2.63
C SER A 22 19.03 12.27 2.57
N PHE A 23 18.17 11.72 3.43
CA PHE A 23 17.61 10.41 3.20
C PHE A 23 16.88 10.57 1.88
N HIS A 24 17.61 10.30 0.81
CA HIS A 24 17.02 9.96 -0.44
C HIS A 24 16.32 8.65 -0.10
N ILE A 25 15.05 8.75 0.31
CA ILE A 25 14.14 7.62 0.23
C ILE A 25 14.25 7.23 -1.23
N LEU A 26 15.09 6.22 -1.48
CA LEU A 26 15.14 5.57 -2.76
C LEU A 26 13.69 5.20 -2.97
N LYS A 27 13.06 5.85 -3.96
CA LYS A 27 11.75 5.42 -4.46
C LYS A 27 11.97 4.05 -5.10
N HIS A 28 12.27 3.06 -4.28
CA HIS A 28 12.31 1.66 -4.63
C HIS A 28 10.89 1.14 -4.65
N ASN A 29 10.02 1.86 -5.37
CA ASN A 29 8.85 1.23 -5.93
C ASN A 29 9.42 0.44 -7.11
N PRO A 30 9.32 -0.90 -7.12
CA PRO A 30 9.71 -1.64 -8.30
C PRO A 30 8.95 -1.02 -9.47
N PRO A 31 9.65 -0.52 -10.50
CA PRO A 31 8.98 0.10 -11.63
C PRO A 31 8.02 -0.94 -12.19
N PRO A 32 6.78 -0.56 -12.53
CA PRO A 32 5.82 -1.51 -13.06
C PRO A 32 6.48 -2.27 -14.23
N PRO A 33 6.54 -3.61 -14.21
CA PRO A 33 7.36 -4.39 -15.11
C PRO A 33 7.33 -3.99 -16.57
N LYS A 34 8.53 -3.86 -17.12
CA LYS A 34 8.82 -3.58 -18.52
C LYS A 34 8.50 -4.82 -19.36
N GLY A 35 7.40 -4.73 -20.12
CA GLY A 35 6.94 -5.72 -21.07
C GLY A 35 5.82 -5.12 -21.91
N ALA A 36 5.65 -5.60 -23.15
CA ALA A 36 4.49 -5.21 -23.95
C ALA A 36 3.23 -5.62 -23.19
N LEU A 37 2.36 -4.66 -22.88
CA LEU A 37 1.00 -4.97 -22.47
C LEU A 37 0.41 -5.84 -23.58
N LYS A 38 -0.18 -7.00 -23.25
CA LYS A 38 -1.09 -7.64 -24.20
C LYS A 38 -2.17 -6.59 -24.49
N SER A 39 -2.23 -6.06 -25.71
CA SER A 39 -3.06 -4.90 -26.03
C SER A 39 -4.57 -5.18 -26.02
N SER A 40 -5.00 -6.29 -25.43
CA SER A 40 -6.38 -6.79 -25.44
C SER A 40 -6.89 -7.27 -24.07
N VAL A 41 -6.12 -7.16 -22.99
CA VAL A 41 -6.60 -7.55 -21.66
C VAL A 41 -7.41 -6.40 -21.08
N TYR A 42 -8.70 -6.63 -20.88
CA TYR A 42 -9.57 -5.66 -20.21
C TYR A 42 -9.38 -5.77 -18.70
N VAL A 43 -8.80 -4.73 -18.11
CA VAL A 43 -8.69 -4.55 -16.67
C VAL A 43 -9.67 -3.45 -16.28
N SER A 44 -10.59 -3.73 -15.38
CA SER A 44 -11.49 -2.69 -14.87
C SER A 44 -11.00 -2.15 -13.52
N GLN A 45 -11.26 -0.86 -13.32
CA GLN A 45 -11.00 -0.13 -12.08
C GLN A 45 -12.33 0.11 -11.37
N ALA A 46 -12.34 -0.04 -10.05
CA ALA A 46 -13.48 0.28 -9.21
C ALA A 46 -13.02 0.77 -7.83
N TYR A 47 -13.98 1.18 -7.00
CA TYR A 47 -13.72 1.62 -5.63
C TYR A 47 -14.60 0.84 -4.66
N PHE A 48 -14.00 0.42 -3.55
CA PHE A 48 -14.64 -0.24 -2.44
C PHE A 48 -14.88 0.77 -1.31
N ALA A 49 -16.06 0.73 -0.70
CA ALA A 49 -16.36 1.52 0.49
C ALA A 49 -15.68 0.85 1.70
N GLN A 50 -14.50 1.34 2.05
CA GLN A 50 -13.65 0.79 3.09
C GLN A 50 -13.89 1.48 4.42
N LYS A 51 -13.81 0.75 5.54
CA LYS A 51 -13.88 1.33 6.88
C LYS A 51 -12.62 2.16 7.14
N LEU A 52 -12.79 3.35 7.72
CA LEU A 52 -11.68 4.24 8.02
C LEU A 52 -10.78 3.67 9.13
N ASP A 53 -11.43 3.22 10.20
CA ASP A 53 -10.79 2.73 11.41
C ASP A 53 -11.35 1.36 11.79
N HIS A 54 -10.55 0.31 11.63
CA HIS A 54 -10.97 -1.05 11.97
C HIS A 54 -11.00 -1.33 13.47
N GLU A 55 -10.37 -0.48 14.28
CA GLU A 55 -10.29 -0.62 15.74
C GLU A 55 -11.42 0.14 16.46
N SER A 56 -12.09 1.07 15.76
CA SER A 56 -13.23 1.81 16.31
C SER A 56 -14.57 1.14 15.95
N ASN A 57 -15.62 1.50 16.69
CA ASN A 57 -17.00 1.09 16.39
C ASN A 57 -17.71 2.05 15.42
N ASP A 58 -16.99 3.01 14.84
CA ASP A 58 -17.58 3.99 13.94
C ASP A 58 -17.75 3.41 12.53
N GLU A 59 -18.83 3.77 11.85
CA GLU A 59 -19.15 3.30 10.49
C GLU A 59 -18.65 4.29 9.41
N ILE A 60 -17.61 5.07 9.72
CA ILE A 60 -17.03 6.03 8.78
C ILE A 60 -16.31 5.25 7.69
N THR A 61 -16.64 5.56 6.43
CA THR A 61 -16.06 4.90 5.26
C THR A 61 -15.36 5.88 4.32
N TRP A 62 -14.47 5.34 3.49
CA TRP A 62 -13.73 6.05 2.44
C TRP A 62 -13.61 5.16 1.20
N SER A 63 -13.25 5.74 0.06
CA SER A 63 -13.15 5.00 -1.21
C SER A 63 -11.76 4.42 -1.43
N GLN A 64 -11.63 3.10 -1.35
CA GLN A 64 -10.40 2.38 -1.65
C GLN A 64 -10.42 1.84 -3.08
N ARG A 65 -9.45 2.24 -3.89
CA ARG A 65 -9.34 1.81 -5.28
C ARG A 65 -8.90 0.35 -5.38
N TYR A 66 -9.45 -0.38 -6.34
CA TYR A 66 -8.93 -1.68 -6.74
C TYR A 66 -9.08 -1.89 -8.25
N PHE A 67 -8.30 -2.84 -8.77
CA PHE A 67 -8.40 -3.33 -10.14
C PHE A 67 -8.84 -4.79 -10.15
N VAL A 68 -9.55 -5.20 -11.21
CA VAL A 68 -9.94 -6.59 -11.44
C VAL A 68 -9.59 -7.03 -12.86
N ASN A 69 -9.11 -8.27 -12.99
CA ASN A 69 -8.89 -8.93 -14.27
C ASN A 69 -9.56 -10.31 -14.24
N THR A 70 -10.53 -10.50 -15.15
CA THR A 70 -11.34 -11.71 -15.28
C THR A 70 -10.89 -12.62 -16.42
N GLU A 71 -9.83 -12.27 -17.18
CA GLU A 71 -9.39 -12.99 -18.39
C GLU A 71 -9.16 -14.49 -18.15
N TYR A 72 -8.69 -14.86 -16.96
CA TYR A 72 -8.30 -16.23 -16.61
C TYR A 72 -9.31 -16.95 -15.72
N PHE A 73 -10.38 -16.28 -15.30
CA PHE A 73 -11.28 -16.85 -14.31
C PHE A 73 -12.10 -18.00 -14.91
N ASN A 74 -11.91 -19.21 -14.38
CA ASN A 74 -12.66 -20.38 -14.80
C ASN A 74 -13.84 -20.62 -13.86
N THR A 75 -15.03 -20.21 -14.29
CA THR A 75 -16.29 -20.36 -13.54
C THR A 75 -16.79 -21.80 -13.41
N THR A 76 -16.17 -22.76 -14.12
CA THR A 76 -16.55 -24.18 -14.11
C THR A 76 -15.68 -25.05 -13.20
N ALA A 77 -14.56 -24.50 -12.70
CA ALA A 77 -13.63 -25.17 -11.79
C ALA A 77 -13.74 -24.58 -10.36
N ASN A 78 -12.83 -24.97 -9.47
CA ASN A 78 -12.70 -24.32 -8.15
C ASN A 78 -12.56 -22.81 -8.36
N ASN A 79 -13.46 -22.02 -7.75
CA ASN A 79 -13.46 -20.56 -7.83
C ASN A 79 -12.23 -20.00 -7.08
N VAL A 80 -11.07 -20.00 -7.73
CA VAL A 80 -9.82 -19.50 -7.16
C VAL A 80 -9.75 -17.99 -7.37
N VAL A 81 -9.40 -17.26 -6.30
CA VAL A 81 -9.19 -15.81 -6.33
C VAL A 81 -7.78 -15.51 -5.85
N PHE A 82 -7.05 -14.70 -6.59
CA PHE A 82 -5.77 -14.12 -6.16
C PHE A 82 -5.95 -12.63 -5.89
N VAL A 83 -5.53 -12.19 -4.71
CA VAL A 83 -5.56 -10.79 -4.30
C VAL A 83 -4.12 -10.32 -4.12
N MET A 84 -3.70 -9.36 -4.95
CA MET A 84 -2.46 -8.62 -4.77
C MET A 84 -2.71 -7.45 -3.82
N LEU A 85 -1.97 -7.41 -2.71
CA LEU A 85 -1.95 -6.26 -1.82
C LEU A 85 -0.99 -5.21 -2.37
N GLY A 86 -1.48 -3.98 -2.55
CA GLY A 86 -0.65 -2.86 -2.99
C GLY A 86 0.47 -2.56 -1.99
N GLY A 87 1.61 -2.09 -2.50
CA GLY A 87 2.70 -1.55 -1.69
C GLY A 87 2.61 -0.04 -1.53
N GLU A 88 3.76 0.61 -1.33
CA GLU A 88 3.91 2.05 -1.05
C GLU A 88 3.84 2.91 -2.32
N SER A 89 2.90 2.59 -3.21
CA SER A 89 2.75 3.24 -4.50
C SER A 89 1.32 3.16 -5.03
N ALA A 90 0.99 4.02 -5.99
CA ALA A 90 -0.25 3.88 -6.74
C ALA A 90 -0.32 2.48 -7.39
N ALA A 91 -1.45 1.80 -7.19
CA ALA A 91 -1.84 0.63 -7.94
C ALA A 91 -1.96 0.97 -9.43
N SER A 92 -1.83 -0.04 -10.27
CA SER A 92 -1.79 0.16 -11.71
C SER A 92 -2.28 -1.10 -12.41
N GLU A 93 -3.17 -0.91 -13.39
CA GLU A 93 -3.61 -1.94 -14.33
C GLU A 93 -2.46 -2.78 -14.90
N ARG A 94 -1.26 -2.18 -14.99
CA ARG A 94 -0.06 -2.82 -15.47
C ARG A 94 0.21 -4.10 -14.68
N TRP A 95 0.12 -4.06 -13.35
CA TRP A 95 0.33 -5.24 -12.49
C TRP A 95 -0.63 -6.39 -12.78
N MET A 96 -1.83 -6.09 -13.29
CA MET A 96 -2.88 -7.07 -13.62
C MET A 96 -2.62 -7.87 -14.91
N THR A 97 -1.52 -7.60 -15.63
CA THR A 97 -1.28 -8.17 -16.97
C THR A 97 0.05 -8.91 -17.15
N TYR A 98 0.96 -8.84 -16.17
CA TYR A 98 2.20 -9.64 -16.18
C TYR A 98 2.63 -10.10 -14.79
N GLY A 99 3.70 -10.90 -14.77
CA GLY A 99 4.37 -11.36 -13.56
C GLY A 99 4.05 -12.83 -13.29
N SER A 100 4.76 -13.42 -12.34
CA SER A 100 4.58 -14.84 -11.98
C SER A 100 3.16 -15.17 -11.51
N TRP A 101 2.47 -14.20 -10.92
CA TRP A 101 1.10 -14.37 -10.45
C TRP A 101 0.08 -14.50 -11.60
N ILE A 102 0.33 -13.87 -12.75
CA ILE A 102 -0.50 -14.04 -13.97
C ILE A 102 -0.31 -15.42 -14.58
N VAL A 103 0.94 -15.90 -14.64
CA VAL A 103 1.23 -17.28 -15.08
C VAL A 103 0.52 -18.28 -14.17
N SER A 104 0.49 -18.01 -12.86
CA SER A 104 -0.23 -18.82 -11.89
C SER A 104 -1.75 -18.72 -12.09
N ALA A 105 -2.28 -17.53 -12.34
CA ALA A 105 -3.71 -17.33 -12.58
C ALA A 105 -4.20 -18.08 -13.83
N GLN A 106 -3.41 -18.06 -14.91
CA GLN A 106 -3.67 -18.86 -16.12
C GLN A 106 -3.70 -20.35 -15.81
N LYS A 107 -2.75 -20.83 -15.00
CA LYS A 107 -2.66 -22.25 -14.63
C LYS A 107 -3.83 -22.72 -13.77
N TYR A 108 -4.26 -21.90 -12.82
CA TYR A 108 -5.26 -22.28 -11.82
C TYR A 108 -6.67 -21.77 -12.14
N GLY A 109 -6.85 -21.00 -13.22
CA GLY A 109 -8.13 -20.43 -13.60
C GLY A 109 -8.61 -19.34 -12.63
N ALA A 110 -7.71 -18.50 -12.13
CA ALA A 110 -8.00 -17.58 -11.03
C ALA A 110 -8.58 -16.23 -11.48
N LEU A 111 -9.53 -15.71 -10.69
CA LEU A 111 -9.93 -14.29 -10.72
C LEU A 111 -8.86 -13.45 -10.01
N LEU A 112 -8.52 -12.30 -10.60
CA LEU A 112 -7.46 -11.45 -10.09
C LEU A 112 -8.01 -10.12 -9.56
N PHE A 113 -7.59 -9.76 -8.35
CA PHE A 113 -7.77 -8.42 -7.79
C PHE A 113 -6.42 -7.79 -7.41
N GLN A 114 -6.28 -6.48 -7.59
CA GLN A 114 -5.24 -5.68 -6.94
C GLN A 114 -5.92 -4.61 -6.09
N LEU A 115 -5.78 -4.71 -4.76
CA LEU A 115 -6.30 -3.74 -3.82
C LEU A 115 -5.23 -2.68 -3.54
N GLU A 116 -5.53 -1.40 -3.81
CA GLU A 116 -4.59 -0.32 -3.55
C GLU A 116 -4.46 -0.04 -2.06
N HIS A 117 -3.23 0.11 -1.59
CA HIS A 117 -2.94 0.33 -0.19
C HIS A 117 -3.46 1.71 0.26
N ARG A 118 -4.07 1.78 1.46
CA ARG A 118 -4.50 3.06 2.06
C ARG A 118 -3.36 4.07 2.09
N PHE A 119 -3.69 5.34 1.84
CA PHE A 119 -2.79 6.51 1.70
C PHE A 119 -1.93 6.58 0.42
N TYR A 120 -1.98 5.57 -0.46
CA TYR A 120 -1.24 5.57 -1.72
C TYR A 120 -2.15 5.72 -2.93
N GLY A 121 -1.59 6.25 -4.02
CA GLY A 121 -2.34 6.48 -5.25
C GLY A 121 -3.59 7.34 -5.05
N GLU A 122 -4.73 6.79 -5.45
CA GLU A 122 -6.04 7.44 -5.31
C GLU A 122 -6.79 6.98 -4.05
N SER A 123 -6.26 5.98 -3.34
CA SER A 123 -6.80 5.43 -2.10
C SER A 123 -6.40 6.27 -0.91
N ARG A 124 -6.90 7.50 -0.87
CA ARG A 124 -6.59 8.49 0.17
C ARG A 124 -7.82 8.82 1.01
N PRO A 125 -7.88 8.37 2.27
CA PRO A 125 -9.00 8.70 3.15
C PRO A 125 -9.09 10.20 3.48
N PHE A 126 -7.97 10.92 3.37
CA PHE A 126 -7.85 12.35 3.68
C PHE A 126 -7.15 13.10 2.54
N SER A 127 -7.37 14.41 2.47
CA SER A 127 -6.76 15.30 1.46
C SER A 127 -5.30 15.66 1.75
N ASP A 128 -4.87 15.56 3.01
CA ASP A 128 -3.51 15.86 3.44
C ASP A 128 -2.87 14.70 4.20
N LEU A 129 -1.58 14.87 4.54
CA LEU A 129 -0.79 13.92 5.33
C LEU A 129 -0.43 14.50 6.69
N ALA A 130 -1.35 15.25 7.31
CA ALA A 130 -1.18 15.73 8.68
C ALA A 130 -1.01 14.53 9.63
N THR A 131 -0.23 14.70 10.71
CA THR A 131 0.07 13.61 11.66
C THR A 131 -1.20 12.97 12.24
N GLU A 132 -2.24 13.76 12.47
CA GLU A 132 -3.54 13.28 12.94
C GLU A 132 -4.25 12.34 11.96
N ASN A 133 -4.05 12.54 10.65
CA ASN A 133 -4.60 11.69 9.59
C ASN A 133 -3.71 10.46 9.37
N LEU A 134 -2.39 10.60 9.50
CA LEU A 134 -1.45 9.49 9.36
C LEU A 134 -1.57 8.44 10.47
N ARG A 135 -2.29 8.72 11.56
CA ARG A 135 -2.59 7.70 12.58
C ARG A 135 -3.33 6.48 12.00
N TYR A 136 -4.04 6.64 10.88
CA TYR A 136 -4.75 5.58 10.19
C TYR A 136 -3.87 4.83 9.16
N LEU A 137 -2.61 5.25 8.97
CA LEU A 137 -1.64 4.56 8.13
C LEU A 137 -0.81 3.60 8.99
N SER A 138 -1.37 2.41 9.24
CA SER A 138 -0.67 1.32 9.92
C SER A 138 -0.83 0.01 9.15
N SER A 139 0.08 -0.93 9.37
CA SER A 139 0.00 -2.26 8.75
C SER A 139 -1.22 -3.04 9.23
N GLU A 140 -1.60 -2.89 10.50
CA GLU A 140 -2.79 -3.51 11.08
C GLU A 140 -4.06 -3.06 10.33
N GLN A 141 -4.20 -1.76 10.14
CA GLN A 141 -5.32 -1.17 9.40
C GLN A 141 -5.33 -1.61 7.93
N ALA A 142 -4.17 -1.69 7.27
CA ALA A 142 -4.07 -2.14 5.87
C ALA A 142 -4.37 -3.65 5.69
N VAL A 143 -3.98 -4.48 6.65
CA VAL A 143 -4.36 -5.90 6.66
C VAL A 143 -5.86 -6.06 6.95
N ALA A 144 -6.41 -5.25 7.85
CA ALA A 144 -7.84 -5.23 8.11
C ALA A 144 -8.65 -4.75 6.90
N ASP A 145 -8.14 -3.79 6.11
CA ASP A 145 -8.74 -3.42 4.81
C ASP A 145 -8.86 -4.63 3.89
N SER A 146 -7.77 -5.38 3.78
CA SER A 146 -7.68 -6.57 2.94
C SER A 146 -8.69 -7.62 3.39
N ALA A 147 -8.79 -7.86 4.70
CA ALA A 147 -9.76 -8.79 5.27
C ALA A 147 -11.21 -8.34 5.04
N ASN A 148 -11.50 -7.05 5.19
CA ASN A 148 -12.83 -6.50 4.95
C ASN A 148 -13.20 -6.61 3.45
N PHE A 149 -12.26 -6.28 2.56
CA PHE A 149 -12.44 -6.43 1.12
C PHE A 149 -12.72 -7.88 0.73
N ILE A 150 -11.93 -8.84 1.22
CA ILE A 150 -12.12 -10.27 0.92
C ILE A 150 -13.49 -10.78 1.39
N LYS A 151 -14.02 -10.29 2.52
CA LYS A 151 -15.33 -10.71 3.02
C LYS A 151 -16.49 -10.16 2.19
N ALA A 152 -16.30 -9.01 1.55
CA ALA A 152 -17.36 -8.29 0.85
C ALA A 152 -17.51 -8.66 -0.64
N MET A 153 -16.46 -9.25 -1.23
CA MET A 153 -16.38 -9.60 -2.65
C MET A 153 -16.69 -11.07 -2.90
#